data_AF-A0A5N7DNS0-F1
#
_entry.id   AF-A0A5N7DNS0-F1
#
_cell.length_a   1.000
_cell.length_b   1.000
_cell.length_c   1.000
_cell.angle_alpha   90.00
_cell.angle_beta   90.00
_cell.angle_gamma   90.00
#
_symmetry.space_group_name_H-M   'P 1'
#
loop_
_entity.id
_entity.type
_entity.pdbx_description
1 polymer ?
#
loop_
_entity_poly.entity_id
_entity_poly.type
_entity_poly.pdbx_seq_one_letter_code
_entity_poly.pdbx_strand_id
1 'polypeptide(L)'
;MVALYKLAAVNNGPETSWDDNHMRLLARLTDEDIEILQLPSPKCSAKRISAELCQTPAQKDRVMSPPWRLGICAMEDKALSKANQEIFRRLQIDGLIEVVLFGDKTLLSKKPEEWPICDFLIAFYSDGFPLEKVISYTRLRSPFCYNDLLMQGVLFDRRLFVRISGSAPVFCFIVGALLVWAFLGIRFGNSAKWTAVISDVQAILCYVFDSFLMRQLLREYSEQQEAMAEMKSRRNSHERMLTKLKNKLGPEGVCHVSQISSNRPLDALDQGTRTQGWFARMIIFSAWAFGHIITVGMYWVCIFIWLGFGHYCGWTDQWQLYINSATSALMVLVFAFLDCLRECYADYVNNCLDAIFRLDATLEKELRCITDDNLPNEPEVIQPPRENPLQVAVFYYADIIGTLVGIIILVAVIVAWAAVGPVFHFNDNWWLLIGTYAGLVGLFDSFILRNIQGKVKEYTVGQVQSLEKRDMTLFARTQMAVPPKDDLDTSSVTHRISIAMGNVCSHLLMVVAGFLLTIGCVIGSSAMRWSTTGQLISNIPPSIIETFFMLILITGQNDADAGARVDMTNIYHRRQRLLWFVKDAREYLGTRESADLARKGEN
;
A
#
# COMPACT_ATOMS: atom_id res chain seq x y z
N MET A 1 7.42 5.22 -22.83
CA MET A 1 8.61 5.64 -22.08
C MET A 1 8.19 6.26 -20.75
N VAL A 2 8.00 5.36 -19.78
CA VAL A 2 8.30 5.44 -18.34
C VAL A 2 7.93 6.75 -17.59
N ALA A 3 6.80 6.71 -16.88
CA ALA A 3 6.45 7.70 -15.85
C ALA A 3 7.46 7.70 -14.67
N LEU A 4 8.11 6.56 -14.42
CA LEU A 4 9.22 6.39 -13.48
C LEU A 4 10.58 6.99 -13.94
N TYR A 5 10.73 7.44 -15.19
CA TYR A 5 11.97 8.05 -15.72
C TYR A 5 11.76 9.51 -16.14
N LYS A 6 10.54 9.89 -16.54
CA LYS A 6 10.22 11.28 -16.90
C LYS A 6 10.10 12.23 -15.70
N LEU A 7 9.89 11.71 -14.50
CA LEU A 7 9.92 12.52 -13.27
C LEU A 7 11.34 12.94 -12.83
N ALA A 8 12.38 12.47 -13.52
CA ALA A 8 13.78 12.78 -13.19
C ALA A 8 14.47 13.77 -14.15
N ALA A 9 13.80 14.32 -15.16
CA ALA A 9 14.51 14.99 -16.28
C ALA A 9 14.06 16.41 -16.67
N VAL A 10 13.28 17.15 -15.88
CA VAL A 10 13.06 18.59 -16.15
C VAL A 10 13.28 19.46 -14.91
N ASN A 11 14.27 20.32 -15.08
CA ASN A 11 15.03 21.19 -14.19
C ASN A 11 14.30 22.43 -13.61
N ASN A 12 14.86 22.90 -12.48
CA ASN A 12 15.17 24.30 -12.09
C ASN A 12 14.10 25.29 -11.59
N GLY A 13 14.28 25.74 -10.33
CA GLY A 13 14.02 27.12 -9.90
C GLY A 13 13.00 27.27 -8.75
N PRO A 14 13.17 28.25 -7.85
CA PRO A 14 12.76 28.14 -6.45
C PRO A 14 11.34 28.67 -6.22
N GLU A 15 10.42 27.81 -5.81
CA GLU A 15 9.23 28.25 -5.09
C GLU A 15 8.92 27.29 -3.95
N THR A 16 8.90 27.85 -2.74
CA THR A 16 8.54 27.22 -1.47
C THR A 16 7.15 26.60 -1.56
N SER A 17 7.11 25.31 -1.87
CA SER A 17 5.91 24.46 -1.82
C SER A 17 5.78 23.90 -0.42
N TRP A 18 4.66 24.21 0.26
CA TRP A 18 4.34 23.65 1.56
C TRP A 18 4.08 22.14 1.41
N ASP A 19 4.99 21.35 1.98
CA ASP A 19 5.12 19.90 1.89
C ASP A 19 3.85 19.10 2.27
N ASP A 20 3.60 18.03 1.50
CA ASP A 20 2.71 16.89 1.75
C ASP A 20 2.86 16.24 3.15
N ASN A 21 3.99 16.51 3.82
CA ASN A 21 4.28 16.05 5.18
C ASN A 21 3.22 16.49 6.21
N HIS A 22 2.56 17.64 6.02
CA HIS A 22 1.54 18.12 6.98
C HIS A 22 0.18 17.41 6.84
N MET A 23 -0.18 16.92 5.64
CA MET A 23 -1.43 16.16 5.42
C MET A 23 -1.33 14.74 6.00
N ARG A 24 -0.14 14.12 5.94
CA ARG A 24 0.12 12.85 6.63
C ARG A 24 0.11 13.01 8.15
N LEU A 25 0.59 14.15 8.66
CA LEU A 25 0.56 14.48 10.09
C LEU A 25 -0.88 14.62 10.62
N LEU A 26 -1.77 15.32 9.90
CA LEU A 26 -3.17 15.50 10.30
C LEU A 26 -3.99 14.21 10.28
N ALA A 27 -3.65 13.24 9.42
CA ALA A 27 -4.28 11.92 9.39
C ALA A 27 -3.80 10.97 10.50
N ARG A 28 -2.77 11.35 11.27
CA ARG A 28 -2.03 10.50 12.22
C ARG A 28 -1.99 11.02 13.66
N LEU A 29 -2.76 12.06 13.98
CA LEU A 29 -2.88 12.58 15.36
C LEU A 29 -3.79 11.68 16.20
N THR A 30 -3.33 11.29 17.39
CA THR A 30 -4.17 10.63 18.41
C THR A 30 -5.03 11.67 19.14
N ASP A 31 -6.09 11.23 19.82
CA ASP A 31 -7.00 12.12 20.56
C ASP A 31 -6.25 13.03 21.58
N GLU A 32 -5.14 12.56 22.16
CA GLU A 32 -4.26 13.35 23.05
C GLU A 32 -3.43 14.41 22.30
N ASP A 33 -2.91 14.10 21.11
CA ASP A 33 -2.14 15.05 20.29
C ASP A 33 -3.05 16.21 19.80
N ILE A 34 -4.35 15.94 19.62
CA ILE A 34 -5.38 16.91 19.22
C ILE A 34 -5.71 17.89 20.36
N GLU A 35 -5.70 17.43 21.61
CA GLU A 35 -6.00 18.22 22.81
C GLU A 35 -4.85 19.17 23.17
N ILE A 36 -3.59 18.71 23.02
CA ILE A 36 -2.38 19.52 23.22
C ILE A 36 -2.26 20.64 22.16
N LEU A 37 -2.72 20.38 20.93
CA LEU A 37 -2.66 21.33 19.81
C LEU A 37 -3.91 22.22 19.67
N GLN A 38 -4.91 22.09 20.56
CA GLN A 38 -6.21 22.78 20.48
C GLN A 38 -6.92 22.62 19.13
N LEU A 39 -6.78 21.46 18.48
CA LEU A 39 -7.54 21.11 17.27
C LEU A 39 -8.88 20.46 17.68
N PRO A 40 -9.97 20.58 16.89
CA PRO A 40 -11.26 20.03 17.29
C PRO A 40 -11.28 18.48 17.27
N SER A 41 -11.64 17.86 18.40
CA SER A 41 -11.70 16.39 18.59
C SER A 41 -12.83 15.70 17.80
N PRO A 42 -12.61 14.49 17.25
CA PRO A 42 -13.61 13.74 16.48
C PRO A 42 -14.74 13.12 17.31
N LYS A 43 -14.69 13.16 18.65
CA LYS A 43 -15.76 12.63 19.54
C LYS A 43 -16.66 13.71 20.13
N CYS A 44 -16.79 14.86 19.48
CA CYS A 44 -17.82 15.82 19.88
C CYS A 44 -19.20 15.29 19.45
N SER A 45 -20.04 14.95 20.43
CA SER A 45 -21.46 14.63 20.24
C SER A 45 -22.08 15.66 19.29
N ALA A 46 -22.60 15.18 18.15
CA ALA A 46 -23.15 15.98 17.06
C ALA A 46 -24.22 17.02 17.50
N LYS A 47 -24.76 16.89 18.72
CA LYS A 47 -25.69 17.87 19.31
C LYS A 47 -25.02 19.10 19.94
N ARG A 48 -23.74 19.07 20.31
CA ARG A 48 -23.06 20.22 20.96
C ARG A 48 -22.36 21.15 19.95
N ILE A 49 -21.86 20.63 18.82
CA ILE A 49 -21.27 21.43 17.73
C ILE A 49 -22.30 22.39 17.11
N SER A 50 -23.58 21.97 17.01
CA SER A 50 -24.64 22.82 16.45
C SER A 50 -24.96 24.05 17.32
N ALA A 51 -24.59 24.05 18.60
CA ALA A 51 -24.87 25.16 19.52
C ALA A 51 -23.65 26.08 19.73
N GLU A 52 -22.43 25.54 19.74
CA GLU A 52 -21.19 26.35 19.94
C GLU A 52 -20.60 26.91 18.64
N LEU A 53 -20.88 26.31 17.47
CA LEU A 53 -20.58 26.96 16.17
C LEU A 53 -21.53 28.14 15.87
N CYS A 54 -22.53 28.37 16.74
CA CYS A 54 -23.46 29.50 16.67
C CYS A 54 -22.98 30.71 17.51
N GLN A 55 -21.80 30.64 18.14
CA GLN A 55 -21.22 31.75 18.90
C GLN A 55 -19.75 32.02 18.52
N THR A 56 -19.49 32.22 17.23
CA THR A 56 -18.42 33.14 16.78
C THR A 56 -19.01 34.55 16.75
N PRO A 57 -18.25 35.62 17.10
CA PRO A 57 -18.81 36.97 17.10
C PRO A 57 -19.30 37.26 15.68
N ALA A 58 -20.58 37.62 15.57
CA ALA A 58 -21.26 37.94 14.32
C ALA A 58 -20.33 38.71 13.37
N GLN A 59 -19.72 37.99 12.43
CA GLN A 59 -18.92 38.58 11.38
C GLN A 59 -19.94 39.15 10.39
N LYS A 60 -20.29 40.43 10.63
CA LYS A 60 -21.07 41.34 9.78
C LYS A 60 -21.76 40.65 8.62
N ASP A 61 -23.08 40.53 8.69
CA ASP A 61 -23.96 40.29 7.55
C ASP A 61 -23.47 41.05 6.31
N ARG A 62 -22.68 40.39 5.47
CA ARG A 62 -22.54 40.81 4.09
C ARG A 62 -23.83 40.35 3.46
N VAL A 63 -24.79 41.27 3.38
CA VAL A 63 -25.94 41.13 2.50
C VAL A 63 -25.38 40.85 1.09
N MET A 64 -25.30 39.57 0.72
CA MET A 64 -24.90 39.14 -0.62
C MET A 64 -26.04 39.54 -1.55
N SER A 65 -25.85 40.69 -2.20
CA SER A 65 -26.78 41.17 -3.22
C SER A 65 -26.51 40.44 -4.53
N PRO A 66 -27.54 39.97 -5.24
CA PRO A 66 -27.37 39.37 -6.56
C PRO A 66 -26.72 40.35 -7.56
N PRO A 67 -25.99 39.83 -8.57
CA PRO A 67 -25.89 38.42 -8.94
C PRO A 67 -24.84 37.62 -8.15
N TRP A 68 -25.19 36.39 -7.76
CA TRP A 68 -24.32 35.45 -7.05
C TRP A 68 -23.38 34.75 -8.03
N ARG A 69 -22.10 34.64 -7.71
CA ARG A 69 -21.09 34.09 -8.64
C ARG A 69 -20.86 32.61 -8.36
N LEU A 70 -21.25 31.75 -9.31
CA LEU A 70 -21.01 30.31 -9.28
C LEU A 70 -19.74 29.97 -10.06
N GLY A 71 -18.66 29.68 -9.35
CA GLY A 71 -17.40 29.21 -9.91
C GLY A 71 -17.47 27.73 -10.29
N ILE A 72 -17.05 27.40 -11.50
CA ILE A 72 -16.97 26.02 -11.98
C ILE A 72 -15.51 25.68 -12.24
N CYS A 73 -14.97 24.79 -11.42
CA CYS A 73 -13.62 24.25 -11.55
C CYS A 73 -13.67 22.85 -12.16
N ALA A 74 -13.55 22.76 -13.48
CA ALA A 74 -13.44 21.49 -14.18
C ALA A 74 -12.58 21.67 -15.43
N MET A 75 -11.95 20.59 -15.90
CA MET A 75 -11.26 20.60 -17.20
C MET A 75 -12.25 20.97 -18.31
N GLU A 76 -11.81 21.71 -19.32
CA GLU A 76 -12.67 22.26 -20.38
C GLU A 76 -13.51 21.20 -21.09
N ASP A 77 -12.92 20.01 -21.35
CA ASP A 77 -13.63 18.87 -21.95
C ASP A 77 -14.87 18.44 -21.13
N LYS A 78 -14.79 18.54 -19.80
CA LYS A 78 -15.93 18.25 -18.91
C LYS A 78 -16.85 19.45 -18.77
N ALA A 79 -16.29 20.64 -18.55
CA ALA A 79 -17.07 21.86 -18.36
C ALA A 79 -17.93 22.23 -19.58
N LEU A 80 -17.42 21.99 -20.80
CA LEU A 80 -18.08 22.32 -22.06
C LEU A 80 -18.89 21.15 -22.63
N SER A 81 -19.08 20.06 -21.88
CA SER A 81 -19.94 18.96 -22.31
C SER A 81 -21.39 19.44 -22.52
N LYS A 82 -22.10 18.83 -23.48
CA LYS A 82 -23.49 19.20 -23.82
C LYS A 82 -24.42 19.19 -22.60
N ALA A 83 -24.23 18.25 -21.68
CA ALA A 83 -25.01 18.15 -20.45
C ALA A 83 -24.75 19.34 -19.51
N ASN A 84 -23.49 19.71 -19.31
CA ASN A 84 -23.11 20.82 -18.43
C ASN A 84 -23.51 22.18 -19.01
N GLN A 85 -23.38 22.37 -20.33
CA GLN A 85 -23.84 23.58 -21.00
C GLN A 85 -25.34 23.82 -20.82
N GLU A 86 -26.16 22.76 -20.89
CA GLU A 86 -27.60 22.85 -20.65
C GLU A 86 -27.92 23.20 -19.18
N ILE A 87 -27.18 22.64 -18.22
CA ILE A 87 -27.32 22.99 -16.79
C ILE A 87 -26.97 24.47 -16.55
N PHE A 88 -25.84 24.94 -17.09
CA PHE A 88 -25.40 26.33 -16.88
C PHE A 88 -26.34 27.32 -17.56
N ARG A 89 -26.84 27.00 -18.76
CA ARG A 89 -27.87 27.78 -19.44
C ARG A 89 -29.11 27.93 -18.56
N ARG A 90 -29.58 26.86 -17.91
CA ARG A 90 -30.74 26.89 -17.01
C ARG A 90 -30.49 27.72 -15.75
N LEU A 91 -29.30 27.63 -15.16
CA LEU A 91 -28.92 28.39 -13.97
C LEU A 91 -28.84 29.90 -14.20
N GLN A 92 -28.58 30.34 -15.44
CA GLN A 92 -28.49 31.75 -15.81
C GLN A 92 -29.83 32.39 -16.20
N ILE A 93 -30.91 31.61 -16.35
CA ILE A 93 -32.21 32.10 -16.86
C ILE A 93 -32.78 33.23 -15.98
N ASP A 94 -32.65 33.09 -14.66
CA ASP A 94 -33.25 34.02 -13.70
C ASP A 94 -32.40 35.30 -13.50
N GLY A 95 -31.20 35.37 -14.09
CA GLY A 95 -30.26 36.49 -13.93
C GLY A 95 -29.68 36.65 -12.51
N LEU A 96 -30.05 35.76 -11.58
CA LEU A 96 -29.61 35.77 -10.19
C LEU A 96 -28.22 35.16 -9.99
N ILE A 97 -27.77 34.28 -10.91
CA ILE A 97 -26.51 33.53 -10.81
C ILE A 97 -25.65 33.81 -12.04
N GLU A 98 -24.47 34.37 -11.82
CA GLU A 98 -23.41 34.51 -12.82
C GLU A 98 -22.51 33.27 -12.76
N VAL A 99 -22.43 32.50 -13.85
CA VAL A 99 -21.57 31.31 -13.92
C VAL A 99 -20.19 31.71 -14.44
N VAL A 100 -19.16 31.44 -13.66
CA VAL A 100 -17.76 31.74 -14.00
C VAL A 100 -17.00 30.43 -14.19
N LEU A 101 -16.60 30.13 -15.42
CA LEU A 101 -15.84 28.92 -15.73
C LEU A 101 -14.33 29.14 -15.56
N PHE A 102 -13.68 28.25 -14.82
CA PHE A 102 -12.24 28.26 -14.61
C PHE A 102 -11.65 27.35 -15.67
N GLY A 103 -11.33 27.90 -16.84
CA GLY A 103 -10.77 27.13 -17.96
C GLY A 103 -9.37 26.57 -17.69
N ASP A 104 -8.88 25.72 -18.60
CA ASP A 104 -7.66 24.93 -18.42
C ASP A 104 -6.43 25.81 -18.22
N LYS A 105 -6.35 26.93 -18.95
CA LYS A 105 -5.28 27.92 -18.81
C LYS A 105 -5.22 28.52 -17.40
N THR A 106 -6.37 28.73 -16.77
CA THR A 106 -6.45 29.27 -15.41
C THR A 106 -6.10 28.19 -14.39
N LEU A 107 -6.68 26.99 -14.52
CA LEU A 107 -6.46 25.89 -13.59
C LEU A 107 -5.00 25.41 -13.58
N LEU A 108 -4.41 25.20 -14.76
CA LEU A 108 -3.08 24.59 -14.87
C LEU A 108 -1.97 25.64 -14.73
N SER A 109 -2.07 26.76 -15.45
CA SER A 109 -0.95 27.70 -15.58
C SER A 109 -0.91 28.79 -14.50
N LYS A 110 -2.05 29.23 -13.96
CA LYS A 110 -2.09 30.32 -12.97
C LYS A 110 -2.06 29.80 -11.53
N LYS A 111 -1.59 30.63 -10.60
CA LYS A 111 -1.63 30.32 -9.17
C LYS A 111 -3.03 30.57 -8.59
N PRO A 112 -3.45 29.88 -7.50
CA PRO A 112 -4.78 30.01 -6.90
C PRO A 112 -5.18 31.45 -6.53
N GLU A 113 -4.21 32.31 -6.23
CA GLU A 113 -4.45 33.71 -5.84
C GLU A 113 -5.04 34.54 -7.00
N GLU A 114 -4.67 34.17 -8.24
CA GLU A 114 -5.06 34.86 -9.48
C GLU A 114 -6.37 34.34 -10.08
N TRP A 115 -7.01 33.37 -9.43
CA TRP A 115 -8.24 32.76 -9.93
C TRP A 115 -9.45 33.68 -9.71
N PRO A 116 -10.51 33.56 -10.54
CA PRO A 116 -11.71 34.37 -10.41
C PRO A 116 -12.37 34.16 -9.04
N ILE A 117 -12.85 35.24 -8.42
CA ILE A 117 -13.56 35.18 -7.14
C ILE A 117 -15.00 34.68 -7.38
N CYS A 118 -15.42 33.68 -6.62
CA CYS A 118 -16.78 33.13 -6.65
C CYS A 118 -17.36 33.00 -5.23
N ASP A 119 -18.68 33.07 -5.12
CA ASP A 119 -19.41 32.88 -3.85
C ASP A 119 -19.71 31.39 -3.61
N PHE A 120 -20.08 30.68 -4.68
CA PHE A 120 -20.32 29.25 -4.70
C PHE A 120 -19.30 28.57 -5.58
N LEU A 121 -18.85 27.37 -5.19
CA LEU A 121 -17.89 26.60 -5.98
C LEU A 121 -18.43 25.20 -6.25
N ILE A 122 -18.41 24.81 -7.52
CA ILE A 122 -18.57 23.42 -7.96
C ILE A 122 -17.27 23.01 -8.63
N ALA A 123 -16.66 21.92 -8.18
CA ALA A 123 -15.49 21.34 -8.86
C ALA A 123 -15.74 19.90 -9.29
N PHE A 124 -15.19 19.50 -10.44
CA PHE A 124 -15.27 18.13 -10.91
C PHE A 124 -13.89 17.59 -11.27
N TYR A 125 -13.46 16.57 -10.54
CA TYR A 125 -12.20 15.88 -10.81
C TYR A 125 -12.20 15.22 -12.20
N SER A 126 -11.08 15.34 -12.91
CA SER A 126 -10.78 14.70 -14.21
C SER A 126 -9.31 14.33 -14.26
N ASP A 127 -8.91 13.51 -15.24
CA ASP A 127 -7.50 13.34 -15.57
C ASP A 127 -6.87 14.71 -15.89
N GLY A 128 -5.74 15.03 -15.24
CA GLY A 128 -5.05 16.31 -15.37
C GLY A 128 -5.60 17.46 -14.51
N PHE A 129 -6.67 17.25 -13.73
CA PHE A 129 -7.26 18.29 -12.89
C PHE A 129 -6.40 18.59 -11.64
N PRO A 130 -6.00 19.86 -11.40
CA PRO A 130 -5.09 20.21 -10.30
C PRO A 130 -5.82 20.33 -8.96
N LEU A 131 -6.23 19.21 -8.38
CA LEU A 131 -7.05 19.14 -7.15
C LEU A 131 -6.44 19.94 -5.99
N GLU A 132 -5.12 19.87 -5.79
CA GLU A 132 -4.41 20.59 -4.72
C GLU A 132 -4.49 22.11 -4.85
N LYS A 133 -4.40 22.64 -6.08
CA LYS A 133 -4.58 24.07 -6.34
C LYS A 133 -5.99 24.52 -6.01
N VAL A 134 -6.98 23.67 -6.27
CA VAL A 134 -8.39 23.96 -5.99
C VAL A 134 -8.65 23.93 -4.48
N ILE A 135 -8.07 22.98 -3.74
CA ILE A 135 -8.12 22.96 -2.26
C ILE A 135 -7.43 24.20 -1.68
N SER A 136 -6.32 24.64 -2.28
CA SER A 136 -5.62 25.87 -1.86
C SER A 136 -6.47 27.11 -2.12
N TYR A 137 -7.15 27.18 -3.27
CA TYR A 137 -8.11 28.24 -3.60
C TYR A 137 -9.27 28.29 -2.60
N THR A 138 -9.84 27.15 -2.20
CA THR A 138 -10.96 27.13 -1.24
C THR A 138 -10.52 27.55 0.16
N ARG A 139 -9.31 27.20 0.59
CA ARG A 139 -8.74 27.72 1.85
C ARG A 139 -8.50 29.22 1.81
N LEU A 140 -8.06 29.75 0.66
CA LEU A 140 -7.76 31.17 0.48
C LEU A 140 -9.00 32.05 0.40
N ARG A 141 -10.02 31.60 -0.34
CA ARG A 141 -11.21 32.42 -0.69
C ARG A 141 -12.49 31.99 0.02
N SER A 142 -12.49 30.85 0.70
CA SER A 142 -13.61 30.29 1.46
C SER A 142 -14.99 30.37 0.76
N PRO A 143 -15.12 29.94 -0.52
CA PRO A 143 -16.43 29.89 -1.17
C PRO A 143 -17.29 28.77 -0.57
N PHE A 144 -18.61 28.89 -0.68
CA PHE A 144 -19.50 27.79 -0.33
C PHE A 144 -19.35 26.66 -1.36
N CYS A 145 -18.66 25.58 -0.97
CA CYS A 145 -18.39 24.45 -1.85
C CYS A 145 -19.60 23.51 -1.88
N TYR A 146 -20.18 23.30 -3.05
CA TYR A 146 -21.30 22.37 -3.22
C TYR A 146 -20.87 20.90 -3.04
N ASN A 147 -19.65 20.58 -3.49
CA ASN A 147 -19.05 19.27 -3.36
C ASN A 147 -17.83 19.31 -2.42
N ASP A 148 -17.70 18.29 -1.58
CA ASP A 148 -16.51 18.10 -0.73
C ASP A 148 -15.33 17.66 -1.60
N LEU A 149 -14.39 18.59 -1.81
CA LEU A 149 -13.18 18.39 -2.62
C LEU A 149 -12.23 17.35 -2.03
N LEU A 150 -12.19 17.24 -0.70
CA LEU A 150 -11.35 16.26 0.00
C LEU A 150 -11.94 14.87 -0.17
N MET A 151 -13.26 14.74 -0.03
CA MET A 151 -13.94 13.46 -0.24
C MET A 151 -13.94 13.01 -1.69
N GLN A 152 -13.95 13.93 -2.66
CA GLN A 152 -13.74 13.57 -4.07
C GLN A 152 -12.33 13.03 -4.34
N GLY A 153 -11.29 13.60 -3.71
CA GLY A 153 -9.93 13.06 -3.78
C GLY A 153 -9.87 11.62 -3.25
N VAL A 154 -10.57 11.35 -2.15
CA VAL A 154 -10.64 10.02 -1.52
C VAL A 154 -11.52 9.03 -2.31
N LEU A 155 -12.62 9.48 -2.93
CA LEU A 155 -13.52 8.65 -3.75
C LEU A 155 -12.86 8.16 -5.04
N PHE A 156 -11.99 8.96 -5.64
CA PHE A 156 -11.19 8.56 -6.82
C PHE A 156 -9.82 7.97 -6.46
N ASP A 157 -9.48 7.92 -5.17
CA ASP A 157 -8.29 7.24 -4.72
C ASP A 157 -8.49 5.72 -4.83
N ARG A 158 -7.89 5.14 -5.86
CA ARG A 158 -7.89 3.69 -6.11
C ARG A 158 -7.27 2.91 -4.94
N ARG A 159 -6.51 3.58 -4.06
CA ARG A 159 -5.99 3.00 -2.81
C ARG A 159 -7.10 2.67 -1.81
N LEU A 160 -8.20 3.44 -1.83
CA LEU A 160 -9.34 3.20 -0.95
C LEU A 160 -10.02 1.87 -1.29
N PHE A 161 -10.21 1.55 -2.57
CA PHE A 161 -10.80 0.28 -3.00
C PHE A 161 -9.97 -0.92 -2.56
N VAL A 162 -8.65 -0.84 -2.74
CA VAL A 162 -7.72 -1.90 -2.32
C VAL A 162 -7.73 -2.05 -0.79
N ARG A 163 -7.73 -0.93 -0.05
CA ARG A 163 -7.82 -0.95 1.42
C ARG A 163 -9.15 -1.50 1.93
N ILE A 164 -10.25 -1.18 1.26
CA ILE A 164 -11.58 -1.71 1.57
C ILE A 164 -11.63 -3.22 1.29
N SER A 165 -11.02 -3.68 0.19
CA SER A 165 -10.95 -5.11 -0.16
C SER A 165 -10.30 -5.95 0.95
N GLY A 166 -9.17 -5.48 1.49
CA GLY A 166 -8.47 -6.12 2.61
C GLY A 166 -9.10 -5.88 4.00
N SER A 167 -10.27 -5.24 4.08
CA SER A 167 -10.88 -4.90 5.37
C SER A 167 -11.62 -6.08 6.02
N ALA A 168 -11.66 -6.08 7.36
CA ALA A 168 -12.34 -7.11 8.14
C ALA A 168 -13.82 -7.35 7.72
N PRO A 169 -14.65 -6.32 7.46
CA PRO A 169 -16.02 -6.52 7.02
C PRO A 169 -16.12 -7.25 5.68
N VAL A 170 -15.26 -6.92 4.71
CA VAL A 170 -15.25 -7.56 3.39
C VAL A 170 -14.80 -9.01 3.51
N PHE A 171 -13.75 -9.28 4.29
CA PHE A 171 -13.32 -10.65 4.56
C PHE A 171 -14.44 -11.50 5.20
N CYS A 172 -15.09 -10.99 6.25
CA CYS A 172 -16.21 -11.67 6.90
C CYS A 172 -17.40 -11.89 5.95
N PHE A 173 -17.67 -10.93 5.05
CA PHE A 173 -18.70 -11.08 4.03
C PHE A 173 -18.37 -12.23 3.06
N ILE A 174 -17.13 -12.30 2.58
CA ILE A 174 -16.67 -13.36 1.67
C ILE A 174 -16.76 -14.73 2.35
N VAL A 175 -16.29 -14.84 3.60
CA VAL A 175 -16.41 -16.07 4.39
C VAL A 175 -17.88 -16.45 4.58
N GLY A 176 -18.75 -15.48 4.89
CA GLY A 176 -20.19 -15.68 4.98
C GLY A 176 -20.81 -16.19 3.67
N ALA A 177 -20.42 -15.61 2.53
CA ALA A 177 -20.88 -16.03 1.21
C ALA A 177 -20.43 -17.46 0.86
N LEU A 178 -19.18 -17.82 1.19
CA LEU A 178 -18.66 -19.18 1.01
C LEU A 178 -19.38 -20.19 1.91
N LEU A 179 -19.71 -19.83 3.15
CA LEU A 179 -20.49 -20.67 4.05
C LEU A 179 -21.92 -20.88 3.53
N VAL A 180 -22.60 -19.81 3.10
CA VAL A 180 -23.93 -19.88 2.48
C VAL A 180 -23.90 -20.81 1.28
N TRP A 181 -22.87 -20.68 0.44
CA TRP A 181 -22.69 -21.57 -0.71
C TRP A 181 -22.49 -23.03 -0.27
N ALA A 182 -21.62 -23.30 0.70
CA ALA A 182 -21.36 -24.65 1.19
C ALA A 182 -22.64 -25.31 1.74
N PHE A 183 -23.46 -24.56 2.50
CA PHE A 183 -24.73 -25.06 3.02
C PHE A 183 -25.77 -25.30 1.91
N LEU A 184 -25.86 -24.42 0.91
CA LEU A 184 -26.73 -24.64 -0.25
C LEU A 184 -26.26 -25.84 -1.10
N GLY A 185 -24.96 -26.09 -1.16
CA GLY A 185 -24.35 -27.24 -1.82
C GLY A 185 -24.82 -28.59 -1.26
N ILE A 186 -25.19 -28.67 0.02
CA ILE A 186 -25.75 -29.91 0.61
C ILE A 186 -27.03 -30.34 -0.11
N ARG A 187 -27.86 -29.38 -0.52
CA ARG A 187 -29.15 -29.64 -1.20
C ARG A 187 -29.03 -29.68 -2.72
N PHE A 188 -28.19 -28.81 -3.29
CA PHE A 188 -28.14 -28.57 -4.73
C PHE A 188 -26.87 -29.10 -5.41
N GLY A 189 -25.95 -29.73 -4.67
CA GLY A 189 -24.64 -30.16 -5.15
C GLY A 189 -24.65 -31.19 -6.29
N ASN A 190 -25.76 -31.91 -6.48
CA ASN A 190 -25.92 -32.85 -7.60
C ASN A 190 -26.20 -32.16 -8.95
N SER A 191 -26.45 -30.84 -8.95
CA SER A 191 -26.69 -30.07 -10.17
C SER A 191 -25.38 -29.56 -10.75
N ALA A 192 -25.08 -29.96 -12.00
CA ALA A 192 -23.92 -29.46 -12.75
C ALA A 192 -23.91 -27.92 -12.87
N LYS A 193 -25.11 -27.30 -12.96
CA LYS A 193 -25.23 -25.84 -13.00
C LYS A 193 -24.84 -25.18 -11.69
N TRP A 194 -25.12 -25.83 -10.55
CA TRP A 194 -24.76 -25.30 -9.24
C TRP A 194 -23.24 -25.28 -9.05
N THR A 195 -22.56 -26.37 -9.45
CA THR A 195 -21.10 -26.49 -9.35
C THR A 195 -20.35 -25.64 -10.38
N ALA A 196 -20.92 -25.41 -11.56
CA ALA A 196 -20.33 -24.51 -12.56
C ALA A 196 -20.38 -23.04 -12.12
N VAL A 197 -21.55 -22.55 -11.68
CA VAL A 197 -21.75 -21.12 -11.34
C VAL A 197 -20.77 -20.61 -10.29
N ILE A 198 -20.48 -21.40 -9.25
CA ILE A 198 -19.52 -20.99 -8.21
C ILE A 198 -18.09 -20.88 -8.74
N SER A 199 -17.69 -21.79 -9.64
CA SER A 199 -16.37 -21.76 -10.23
C SER A 199 -16.20 -20.52 -11.10
N ASP A 200 -17.23 -20.14 -11.85
CA ASP A 200 -17.19 -18.96 -12.71
C ASP A 200 -17.20 -17.65 -11.89
N VAL A 201 -18.03 -17.59 -10.84
CA VAL A 201 -18.01 -16.47 -9.88
C VAL A 201 -16.64 -16.36 -9.21
N GLN A 202 -16.06 -17.48 -8.79
CA GLN A 202 -14.71 -17.51 -8.26
C GLN A 202 -13.69 -16.99 -9.27
N ALA A 203 -13.74 -17.44 -10.51
CA ALA A 203 -12.74 -17.07 -11.51
C ALA A 203 -12.73 -15.55 -11.75
N ILE A 204 -13.91 -14.93 -11.78
CA ILE A 204 -14.05 -13.47 -11.85
C ILE A 204 -13.46 -12.81 -10.60
N LEU A 205 -13.79 -13.32 -9.40
CA LEU A 205 -13.28 -12.77 -8.14
C LEU A 205 -11.76 -12.90 -8.03
N CYS A 206 -11.17 -14.04 -8.39
CA CYS A 206 -9.74 -14.27 -8.36
C CYS A 206 -9.00 -13.32 -9.29
N TYR A 207 -9.51 -13.07 -10.50
CA TYR A 207 -8.93 -12.07 -11.39
C TYR A 207 -8.89 -10.67 -10.75
N VAL A 208 -9.98 -10.28 -10.07
CA VAL A 208 -10.03 -8.99 -9.34
C VAL A 208 -8.98 -8.98 -8.23
N PHE A 209 -8.91 -10.05 -7.44
CA PHE A 209 -7.95 -10.17 -6.34
C PHE A 209 -6.50 -10.21 -6.82
N ASP A 210 -6.18 -10.85 -7.94
CA ASP A 210 -4.84 -10.84 -8.53
C ASP A 210 -4.40 -9.41 -8.87
N SER A 211 -5.31 -8.64 -9.48
CA SER A 211 -5.06 -7.23 -9.78
C SER A 211 -4.83 -6.41 -8.51
N PHE A 212 -5.62 -6.66 -7.46
CA PHE A 212 -5.48 -5.97 -6.17
C PHE A 212 -4.21 -6.36 -5.43
N LEU A 213 -3.85 -7.65 -5.36
CA LEU A 213 -2.64 -8.12 -4.71
C LEU A 213 -1.38 -7.60 -5.40
N MET A 214 -1.37 -7.54 -6.73
CA MET A 214 -0.27 -6.91 -7.47
C MET A 214 -0.15 -5.43 -7.12
N ARG A 215 -1.29 -4.71 -7.09
CA ARG A 215 -1.32 -3.28 -6.70
C ARG A 215 -0.81 -3.07 -5.28
N GLN A 216 -1.27 -3.88 -4.33
CA GLN A 216 -0.83 -3.82 -2.93
C GLN A 216 0.67 -4.00 -2.82
N LEU A 217 1.21 -5.02 -3.50
CA LEU A 217 2.65 -5.30 -3.49
C LEU A 217 3.46 -4.12 -4.02
N LEU A 218 3.07 -3.56 -5.16
CA LEU A 218 3.77 -2.42 -5.77
C LEU A 218 3.67 -1.16 -4.89
N ARG A 219 2.52 -0.95 -4.24
CA ARG A 219 2.30 0.17 -3.32
C ARG A 219 3.17 0.02 -2.07
N GLU A 220 3.12 -1.13 -1.40
CA GLU A 220 3.92 -1.43 -0.22
C GLU A 220 5.42 -1.23 -0.52
N TYR A 221 5.89 -1.74 -1.67
CA TYR A 221 7.26 -1.52 -2.10
C TYR A 221 7.58 -0.03 -2.27
N SER A 222 6.71 0.74 -2.92
CA SER A 222 6.95 2.19 -3.11
C SER A 222 6.99 2.96 -1.79
N GLU A 223 6.10 2.66 -0.84
CA GLU A 223 6.05 3.29 0.47
C GLU A 223 7.30 2.93 1.30
N GLN A 224 7.76 1.67 1.24
CA GLN A 224 9.00 1.24 1.89
C GLN A 224 10.25 1.90 1.28
N GLN A 225 10.31 2.08 -0.05
CA GLN A 225 11.43 2.76 -0.70
C GLN A 225 11.48 4.25 -0.33
N GLU A 226 10.32 4.92 -0.28
CA GLU A 226 10.21 6.31 0.18
C GLU A 226 10.73 6.46 1.61
N ALA A 227 10.25 5.60 2.52
CA ALA A 227 10.67 5.59 3.90
C ALA A 227 12.19 5.34 4.04
N MET A 228 12.74 4.43 3.26
CA MET A 228 14.17 4.13 3.24
C MET A 228 15.02 5.29 2.70
N ALA A 229 14.55 5.97 1.65
CA ALA A 229 15.22 7.15 1.11
C ALA A 229 15.26 8.28 2.16
N GLU A 230 14.16 8.49 2.87
CA GLU A 230 14.08 9.46 3.96
C GLU A 230 15.04 9.12 5.11
N MET A 231 15.08 7.85 5.56
CA MET A 231 16.02 7.41 6.60
C MET A 231 17.48 7.62 6.18
N LYS A 232 17.83 7.35 4.92
CA LYS A 232 19.19 7.54 4.39
C LYS A 232 19.56 9.01 4.29
N SER A 233 18.64 9.84 3.79
CA SER A 233 18.79 11.29 3.69
C SER A 233 19.03 11.91 5.06
N ARG A 234 18.14 11.63 6.03
CA ARG A 234 18.29 12.10 7.41
C ARG A 234 19.61 11.63 7.99
N ARG A 235 19.95 10.34 7.86
CA ARG A 235 21.20 9.79 8.40
C ARG A 235 22.45 10.55 7.92
N ASN A 236 22.48 11.04 6.68
CA ASN A 236 23.61 11.85 6.20
C ASN A 236 23.75 13.17 6.96
N SER A 237 22.63 13.87 7.19
CA SER A 237 22.60 15.06 8.03
C SER A 237 23.02 14.77 9.47
N HIS A 238 22.56 13.64 10.02
CA HIS A 238 22.95 13.19 11.35
C HIS A 238 24.46 12.96 11.45
N GLU A 239 25.07 12.32 10.45
CA GLU A 239 26.53 12.11 10.42
C GLU A 239 27.30 13.44 10.41
N ARG A 240 26.86 14.40 9.59
CA ARG A 240 27.45 15.74 9.53
C ARG A 240 27.37 16.44 10.90
N MET A 241 26.19 16.45 11.51
CA MET A 241 25.98 17.11 12.80
C MET A 241 26.70 16.38 13.95
N LEU A 242 26.69 15.05 13.97
CA LEU A 242 27.43 14.27 14.96
C LEU A 242 28.94 14.53 14.89
N THR A 243 29.48 14.75 13.68
CA THR A 243 30.89 15.12 13.52
C THR A 243 31.19 16.49 14.15
N LYS A 244 30.30 17.48 13.98
CA LYS A 244 30.41 18.79 14.65
C LYS A 244 30.29 18.67 16.17
N LEU A 245 29.33 17.88 16.65
CA LEU A 245 29.11 17.61 18.07
C LEU A 245 30.34 16.98 18.72
N LYS A 246 30.95 15.99 18.06
CA LYS A 246 32.19 15.35 18.50
C LYS A 246 33.32 16.36 18.68
N ASN A 247 33.46 17.29 17.74
CA ASN A 247 34.47 18.34 17.82
C ASN A 247 34.20 19.31 18.99
N LYS A 248 32.93 19.62 19.31
CA LYS A 248 32.56 20.44 20.48
C LYS A 248 32.83 19.72 21.82
N LEU A 249 32.58 18.41 21.90
CA LEU A 249 32.79 17.62 23.12
C LEU A 249 34.28 17.39 23.46
N GLY A 250 35.12 17.21 22.43
CA GLY A 250 36.50 16.74 22.61
C GLY A 250 36.59 15.25 22.97
N PRO A 251 37.79 14.66 22.97
CA PRO A 251 37.98 13.22 23.14
C PRO A 251 37.52 12.68 24.51
N GLU A 252 37.76 13.43 25.58
CA GLU A 252 37.36 13.04 26.94
C GLU A 252 35.84 13.10 27.13
N GLY A 253 35.20 14.16 26.63
CA GLY A 253 33.74 14.31 26.67
C GLY A 253 33.03 13.22 25.88
N VAL A 254 33.55 12.86 24.71
CA VAL A 254 33.00 11.75 23.89
C VAL A 254 33.08 10.42 24.64
N CYS A 255 34.22 10.13 25.28
CA CYS A 255 34.39 8.89 26.07
C CYS A 255 33.38 8.82 27.22
N HIS A 256 33.25 9.91 27.98
CA HIS A 256 32.33 10.00 29.12
C HIS A 256 30.86 9.82 28.71
N VAL A 257 30.42 10.57 27.69
CA VAL A 257 29.04 10.50 27.18
C VAL A 257 28.75 9.14 26.55
N SER A 258 29.71 8.54 25.84
CA SER A 258 29.56 7.20 25.26
C SER A 258 29.33 6.14 26.34
N GLN A 259 30.07 6.22 27.45
CA GLN A 259 29.92 5.25 28.55
C GLN A 259 28.56 5.36 29.26
N ILE A 260 28.08 6.59 29.51
CA ILE A 260 26.77 6.83 30.13
C ILE A 260 25.65 6.36 29.20
N SER A 261 25.68 6.82 27.95
CA SER A 261 24.65 6.51 26.97
C SER A 261 24.57 5.03 26.65
N SER A 262 25.68 4.28 26.71
CA SER A 262 25.72 2.81 26.50
C SER A 262 24.99 2.02 27.59
N ASN A 263 24.94 2.55 28.82
CA ASN A 263 24.28 1.89 29.95
C ASN A 263 22.78 2.17 30.04
N ARG A 264 22.26 3.14 29.27
CA ARG A 264 20.81 3.40 29.25
C ARG A 264 20.04 2.22 28.63
N PRO A 265 18.88 1.84 29.21
CA PRO A 265 18.03 0.81 28.65
C PRO A 265 17.46 1.25 27.30
N LEU A 266 17.18 0.27 26.45
CA LEU A 266 16.49 0.44 25.17
C LEU A 266 15.03 0.05 25.37
N ASP A 267 14.13 0.85 24.80
CA ASP A 267 12.69 0.56 24.86
C ASP A 267 12.34 -0.38 23.70
N ALA A 268 11.43 -1.32 23.95
CA ALA A 268 10.96 -2.22 22.91
C ALA A 268 10.11 -1.46 21.88
N LEU A 269 10.25 -1.81 20.60
CA LEU A 269 9.38 -1.31 19.52
C LEU A 269 8.02 -2.06 19.57
N ASP A 270 7.16 -1.69 20.51
CA ASP A 270 5.87 -2.35 20.72
C ASP A 270 4.66 -1.56 20.19
N GLN A 271 4.90 -0.35 19.66
CA GLN A 271 3.89 0.55 19.12
C GLN A 271 2.95 -0.17 18.13
N GLY A 272 3.51 -0.90 17.16
CA GLY A 272 2.72 -1.64 16.16
C GLY A 272 1.87 -2.75 16.77
N THR A 273 2.33 -3.41 17.84
CA THR A 273 1.57 -4.50 18.49
C THR A 273 0.46 -3.92 19.38
N ARG A 274 0.70 -2.76 19.99
CA ARG A 274 -0.27 -2.05 20.85
C ARG A 274 -1.44 -1.49 20.04
N THR A 275 -1.19 -0.98 18.84
CA THR A 275 -2.23 -0.39 17.98
C THR A 275 -3.04 -1.43 17.21
N GLN A 276 -2.56 -2.67 17.11
CA GLN A 276 -3.28 -3.75 16.43
C GLN A 276 -4.54 -4.20 17.20
N GLY A 277 -5.68 -4.09 16.52
CA GLY A 277 -6.95 -4.63 17.01
C GLY A 277 -6.97 -6.16 17.12
N TRP A 278 -7.92 -6.69 17.90
CA TRP A 278 -8.06 -8.14 18.14
C TRP A 278 -8.23 -8.94 16.84
N PHE A 279 -8.99 -8.43 15.87
CA PHE A 279 -9.19 -9.10 14.58
C PHE A 279 -7.88 -9.30 13.82
N ALA A 280 -7.04 -8.26 13.73
CA ALA A 280 -5.73 -8.34 13.07
C ALA A 280 -4.83 -9.40 13.75
N ARG A 281 -4.87 -9.48 15.08
CA ARG A 281 -4.13 -10.51 15.83
C ARG A 281 -4.60 -11.93 15.51
N MET A 282 -5.91 -12.13 15.35
CA MET A 282 -6.46 -13.42 14.92
C MET A 282 -6.03 -13.78 13.50
N ILE A 283 -6.09 -12.83 12.56
CA ILE A 283 -5.65 -13.04 11.17
C ILE A 283 -4.17 -13.42 11.11
N ILE A 284 -3.30 -12.68 11.82
CA ILE A 284 -1.86 -12.94 11.86
C ILE A 284 -1.58 -14.30 12.52
N PHE A 285 -2.30 -14.65 13.58
CA PHE A 285 -2.19 -15.97 14.20
C PHE A 285 -2.61 -17.10 13.24
N SER A 286 -3.73 -16.93 12.53
CA SER A 286 -4.17 -17.87 11.51
C SER A 286 -3.17 -17.98 10.36
N ALA A 287 -2.49 -16.89 9.99
CA ALA A 287 -1.50 -16.88 8.92
C ALA A 287 -0.31 -17.80 9.22
N TRP A 288 0.09 -17.90 10.49
CA TRP A 288 1.13 -18.84 10.91
C TRP A 288 0.74 -20.31 10.65
N ALA A 289 -0.54 -20.66 10.85
CA ALA A 289 -1.06 -22.00 10.56
C ALA A 289 -1.20 -22.26 9.04
N PHE A 290 -1.80 -21.33 8.29
CA PHE A 290 -1.98 -21.47 6.84
C PHE A 290 -0.66 -21.49 6.07
N GLY A 291 0.31 -20.68 6.50
CA GLY A 291 1.64 -20.62 5.89
C GLY A 291 2.56 -21.77 6.30
N HIS A 292 2.15 -22.68 7.17
CA HIS A 292 3.01 -23.79 7.59
C HIS A 292 3.25 -24.80 6.46
N ILE A 293 4.47 -25.32 6.33
CA ILE A 293 4.83 -26.26 5.26
C ILE A 293 3.97 -27.54 5.26
N ILE A 294 3.51 -27.96 6.45
CA ILE A 294 2.60 -29.11 6.61
C ILE A 294 1.28 -28.83 5.89
N THR A 295 0.75 -27.61 5.98
CA THR A 295 -0.49 -27.21 5.30
C THR A 295 -0.33 -27.30 3.78
N VAL A 296 0.80 -26.81 3.25
CA VAL A 296 1.15 -26.92 1.82
C VAL A 296 1.35 -28.39 1.40
N GLY A 297 1.98 -29.20 2.24
CA GLY A 297 2.15 -30.63 2.00
C GLY A 297 0.82 -31.38 2.00
N MET A 298 -0.06 -31.08 2.96
CA MET A 298 -1.41 -31.65 3.06
C MET A 298 -2.25 -31.31 1.83
N TYR A 299 -2.14 -30.09 1.32
CA TYR A 299 -2.76 -29.69 0.05
C TYR A 299 -2.38 -30.65 -1.09
N TRP A 300 -1.09 -30.89 -1.31
CA TRP A 300 -0.63 -31.82 -2.35
C TRP A 300 -1.04 -33.26 -2.10
N VAL A 301 -1.02 -33.72 -0.84
CA VAL A 301 -1.53 -35.05 -0.47
C VAL A 301 -3.00 -35.19 -0.88
N CYS A 302 -3.83 -34.19 -0.63
CA CYS A 302 -5.23 -34.20 -1.08
C CYS A 302 -5.36 -34.24 -2.60
N ILE A 303 -4.55 -33.47 -3.34
CA ILE A 303 -4.55 -33.49 -4.81
C ILE A 303 -4.11 -34.85 -5.36
N PHE A 304 -3.08 -35.48 -4.79
CA PHE A 304 -2.63 -36.81 -5.22
C PHE A 304 -3.63 -37.91 -4.88
N ILE A 305 -4.27 -37.83 -3.70
CA ILE A 305 -5.37 -38.73 -3.35
C ILE A 305 -6.48 -38.60 -4.38
N TRP A 306 -6.92 -37.37 -4.67
CA TRP A 306 -7.90 -37.12 -5.72
C TRP A 306 -7.46 -37.75 -7.05
N LEU A 307 -6.27 -37.43 -7.57
CA LEU A 307 -5.77 -38.05 -8.82
C LEU A 307 -5.81 -39.59 -8.81
N GLY A 308 -5.47 -40.22 -7.68
CA GLY A 308 -5.49 -41.68 -7.53
C GLY A 308 -6.90 -42.29 -7.63
N PHE A 309 -7.93 -41.58 -7.14
CA PHE A 309 -9.32 -42.03 -7.24
C PHE A 309 -9.95 -41.80 -8.62
N GLY A 310 -9.29 -41.03 -9.50
CA GLY A 310 -9.81 -40.73 -10.85
C GLY A 310 -10.12 -41.98 -11.69
N HIS A 311 -9.29 -43.02 -11.60
CA HIS A 311 -9.52 -44.29 -12.32
C HIS A 311 -10.80 -45.01 -11.83
N TYR A 312 -11.05 -45.03 -10.51
CA TYR A 312 -12.25 -45.64 -9.94
C TYR A 312 -13.53 -44.88 -10.31
N CYS A 313 -13.43 -43.56 -10.49
CA CYS A 313 -14.53 -42.70 -10.90
C CYS A 313 -14.66 -42.52 -12.43
N GLY A 314 -13.87 -43.27 -13.22
CA GLY A 314 -13.92 -43.26 -14.68
C GLY A 314 -13.56 -41.93 -15.33
N TRP A 315 -12.84 -41.04 -14.63
CA TRP A 315 -12.45 -39.71 -15.11
C TRP A 315 -13.60 -38.85 -15.66
N THR A 316 -14.81 -39.04 -15.13
CA THR A 316 -16.03 -38.35 -15.59
C THR A 316 -15.94 -36.83 -15.47
N ASP A 317 -16.70 -36.09 -16.29
CA ASP A 317 -16.75 -34.63 -16.20
C ASP A 317 -17.27 -34.15 -14.82
N GLN A 318 -18.20 -34.90 -14.20
CA GLN A 318 -18.67 -34.64 -12.83
C GLN A 318 -17.56 -34.75 -11.79
N TRP A 319 -16.72 -35.78 -11.92
CA TRP A 319 -15.54 -35.96 -11.07
C TRP A 319 -14.57 -34.78 -11.15
N GLN A 320 -14.36 -34.25 -12.37
CA GLN A 320 -13.53 -33.08 -12.63
C GLN A 320 -14.17 -31.78 -12.07
N LEU A 321 -15.48 -31.62 -12.20
CA LEU A 321 -16.21 -30.45 -11.67
C LEU A 321 -16.16 -30.36 -10.13
N TYR A 322 -16.13 -31.49 -9.41
CA TYR A 322 -16.02 -31.47 -7.96
C TYR A 322 -14.70 -30.90 -7.46
N ILE A 323 -13.57 -31.30 -8.05
CA ILE A 323 -12.28 -30.72 -7.66
C ILE A 323 -12.18 -29.25 -8.07
N ASN A 324 -12.75 -28.91 -9.23
CA ASN A 324 -12.78 -27.54 -9.71
C ASN A 324 -13.51 -26.65 -8.70
N SER A 325 -14.73 -27.04 -8.30
CA SER A 325 -15.50 -26.31 -7.29
C SER A 325 -14.82 -26.24 -5.91
N ALA A 326 -14.16 -27.31 -5.47
CA ALA A 326 -13.46 -27.34 -4.19
C ALA A 326 -12.21 -26.43 -4.18
N THR A 327 -11.41 -26.48 -5.24
CA THR A 327 -10.22 -25.62 -5.41
C THR A 327 -10.63 -24.17 -5.60
N SER A 328 -11.67 -23.88 -6.36
CA SER A 328 -12.29 -22.56 -6.46
C SER A 328 -12.67 -21.99 -5.09
N ALA A 329 -13.42 -22.73 -4.27
CA ALA A 329 -13.84 -22.23 -2.96
C ALA A 329 -12.63 -21.94 -2.04
N LEU A 330 -11.62 -22.82 -2.05
CA LEU A 330 -10.37 -22.61 -1.32
C LEU A 330 -9.62 -21.37 -1.83
N MET A 331 -9.60 -21.16 -3.16
CA MET A 331 -8.95 -20.02 -3.78
C MET A 331 -9.53 -18.68 -3.32
N VAL A 332 -10.85 -18.52 -3.40
CA VAL A 332 -11.52 -17.29 -2.93
C VAL A 332 -11.17 -17.02 -1.46
N LEU A 333 -11.17 -18.06 -0.63
CA LEU A 333 -10.82 -17.94 0.78
C LEU A 333 -9.37 -17.49 0.97
N VAL A 334 -8.42 -18.13 0.29
CA VAL A 334 -6.99 -17.83 0.40
C VAL A 334 -6.68 -16.42 -0.13
N PHE A 335 -7.29 -15.99 -1.23
CA PHE A 335 -7.14 -14.64 -1.77
C PHE A 335 -7.66 -13.58 -0.79
N ALA A 336 -8.89 -13.73 -0.33
CA ALA A 336 -9.48 -12.79 0.63
C ALA A 336 -8.66 -12.74 1.94
N PHE A 337 -8.15 -13.91 2.38
CA PHE A 337 -7.29 -14.00 3.55
C PHE A 337 -5.94 -13.29 3.33
N LEU A 338 -5.28 -13.50 2.19
CA LEU A 338 -4.00 -12.89 1.87
C LEU A 338 -4.11 -11.36 1.73
N ASP A 339 -5.18 -10.87 1.09
CA ASP A 339 -5.50 -9.44 0.94
C ASP A 339 -5.68 -8.77 2.32
N CYS A 340 -6.43 -9.43 3.21
CA CYS A 340 -6.62 -8.98 4.59
C CYS A 340 -5.33 -9.05 5.42
N LEU A 341 -4.55 -10.12 5.27
CA LEU A 341 -3.28 -10.31 5.98
C LEU A 341 -2.28 -9.22 5.61
N ARG A 342 -2.17 -8.89 4.31
CA ARG A 342 -1.27 -7.82 3.82
C ARG A 342 -1.65 -6.45 4.38
N GLU A 343 -2.94 -6.10 4.40
CA GLU A 343 -3.38 -4.84 5.00
C GLU A 343 -3.05 -4.78 6.50
N CYS A 344 -3.24 -5.88 7.24
CA CYS A 344 -2.88 -5.94 8.66
C CYS A 344 -1.37 -5.75 8.90
N TYR A 345 -0.53 -6.26 8.00
CA TYR A 345 0.92 -6.04 8.06
C TYR A 345 1.31 -4.63 7.65
N ALA A 346 0.70 -4.06 6.61
CA ALA A 346 0.95 -2.69 6.19
C ALA A 346 0.65 -1.70 7.33
N ASP A 347 -0.49 -1.85 8.02
CA ASP A 347 -0.84 -1.03 9.19
C ASP A 347 0.19 -1.19 10.33
N TYR A 348 0.69 -2.41 10.58
CA TYR A 348 1.74 -2.65 11.58
C TYR A 348 3.05 -1.95 11.22
N VAL A 349 3.53 -2.15 9.99
CA VAL A 349 4.79 -1.57 9.50
C VAL A 349 4.71 -0.05 9.54
N ASN A 350 3.59 0.54 9.10
CA ASN A 350 3.41 1.99 9.13
C ASN A 350 3.49 2.58 10.55
N ASN A 351 2.86 1.93 11.53
CA ASN A 351 2.95 2.36 12.94
C ASN A 351 4.38 2.27 13.49
N CYS A 352 5.13 1.24 13.11
CA CYS A 352 6.53 1.07 13.53
C CYS A 352 7.46 2.08 12.82
N LEU A 353 7.22 2.37 11.53
CA LEU A 353 7.94 3.42 10.81
C LEU A 353 7.68 4.80 11.42
N ASP A 354 6.45 5.10 11.82
CA ASP A 354 6.11 6.34 12.51
C ASP A 354 6.86 6.52 13.83
N ALA A 355 7.00 5.45 14.61
CA ALA A 355 7.80 5.47 15.83
C ALA A 355 9.29 5.77 15.53
N ILE A 356 9.86 5.13 14.49
CA ILE A 356 11.23 5.40 14.05
C ILE A 356 11.39 6.84 13.56
N PHE A 357 10.45 7.37 12.78
CA PHE A 357 10.53 8.73 12.26
C PHE A 357 10.32 9.82 13.31
N ARG A 358 9.48 9.59 14.32
CA ARG A 358 9.35 10.47 15.48
C ARG A 358 10.66 10.52 16.27
N LEU A 359 11.33 9.39 16.42
CA LEU A 359 12.63 9.28 17.07
C LEU A 359 13.73 10.00 16.28
N ASP A 360 13.79 9.78 14.95
CA ASP A 360 14.72 10.47 14.05
C ASP A 360 14.48 11.99 14.05
N ALA A 361 13.22 12.44 14.03
CA ALA A 361 12.90 13.87 14.08
C ALA A 361 13.34 14.51 15.41
N THR A 362 13.17 13.79 16.52
CA THR A 362 13.62 14.24 17.85
C THR A 362 15.15 14.31 17.91
N LEU A 363 15.83 13.28 17.40
CA LEU A 363 17.28 13.23 17.31
C LEU A 363 17.82 14.38 16.44
N GLU A 364 17.20 14.62 15.29
CA GLU A 364 17.58 15.70 14.39
C GLU A 364 17.40 17.07 15.06
N LYS A 365 16.27 17.29 15.74
CA LYS A 365 16.01 18.53 16.49
C LYS A 365 17.08 18.80 17.53
N GLU A 366 17.42 17.81 18.36
CA GLU A 366 18.46 17.95 19.38
C GLU A 366 19.84 18.22 18.76
N LEU A 367 20.20 17.52 17.69
CA LEU A 367 21.46 17.74 16.97
C LEU A 367 21.54 19.15 16.38
N ARG A 368 20.46 19.64 15.75
CA ARG A 368 20.41 21.00 15.20
C ARG A 368 20.56 22.04 16.31
N CYS A 369 19.90 21.86 17.46
CA CYS A 369 20.02 22.75 18.61
C CYS A 369 21.45 22.83 19.16
N ILE A 370 22.21 21.72 19.18
CA ILE A 370 23.57 21.73 19.74
C ILE A 370 24.60 22.20 18.69
N THR A 371 24.36 21.94 17.42
CA THR A 371 25.34 22.20 16.35
C THR A 371 25.11 23.49 15.57
N ASP A 372 23.98 24.17 15.81
CA ASP A 372 23.51 25.35 15.06
C ASP A 372 23.43 25.08 13.55
N ASP A 373 23.11 23.84 13.15
CA ASP A 373 23.01 23.43 11.75
C ASP A 373 21.61 23.74 11.20
N ASN A 374 21.54 24.73 10.31
CA ASN A 374 20.30 25.15 9.64
C ASN A 374 20.19 24.62 8.20
N LEU A 375 21.09 23.73 7.77
CA LEU A 375 21.06 23.21 6.41
C LEU A 375 19.90 22.21 6.25
N PRO A 376 19.25 22.18 5.08
CA PRO A 376 18.25 21.16 4.78
C PRO A 376 18.88 19.77 4.67
N ASN A 377 18.05 18.74 4.78
CA ASN A 377 18.47 17.36 4.55
C ASN A 377 18.74 17.15 3.06
N GLU A 378 19.88 16.54 2.73
CA GLU A 378 20.26 16.30 1.34
C GLU A 378 19.38 15.19 0.73
N PRO A 379 18.80 15.39 -0.46
CA PRO A 379 17.95 14.38 -1.07
C PRO A 379 18.80 13.15 -1.44
N GLU A 380 18.35 11.97 -1.01
CA GLU A 380 18.97 10.70 -1.39
C GLU A 380 18.21 10.10 -2.57
N VAL A 381 18.93 9.80 -3.66
CA VAL A 381 18.36 9.14 -4.84
C VAL A 381 18.71 7.66 -4.82
N ILE A 382 17.71 6.80 -4.65
CA ILE A 382 17.86 5.35 -4.79
C ILE A 382 17.88 5.01 -6.27
N GLN A 383 19.03 4.55 -6.76
CA GLN A 383 19.19 4.15 -8.16
C GLN A 383 18.46 2.82 -8.42
N PRO A 384 17.72 2.69 -9.52
CA PRO A 384 17.08 1.43 -9.87
C PRO A 384 18.16 0.36 -10.17
N PRO A 385 17.98 -0.88 -9.69
CA PRO A 385 18.91 -1.97 -9.99
C PRO A 385 18.90 -2.28 -11.49
N ARG A 386 20.06 -2.71 -12.01
CA ARG A 386 20.18 -3.16 -13.41
C ARG A 386 19.65 -4.58 -13.50
N GLU A 387 18.68 -4.80 -14.38
CA GLU A 387 18.02 -6.09 -14.55
C GLU A 387 18.06 -6.57 -16.01
N ASN A 388 17.87 -7.88 -16.18
CA ASN A 388 17.79 -8.51 -17.50
C ASN A 388 16.56 -7.96 -18.28
N PRO A 389 16.65 -7.72 -19.60
CA PRO A 389 15.51 -7.31 -20.43
C PRO A 389 14.24 -8.18 -20.26
N LEU A 390 14.40 -9.50 -20.04
CA LEU A 390 13.24 -10.37 -19.78
C LEU A 390 12.57 -10.05 -18.43
N GLN A 391 13.36 -9.77 -17.39
CA GLN A 391 12.86 -9.34 -16.09
C GLN A 391 12.16 -7.97 -16.19
N VAL A 392 12.71 -7.07 -17.02
CA VAL A 392 12.10 -5.77 -17.32
C VAL A 392 10.73 -5.96 -17.98
N ALA A 393 10.58 -6.91 -18.89
CA ALA A 393 9.29 -7.23 -19.50
C ALA A 393 8.27 -7.74 -18.46
N VAL A 394 8.70 -8.56 -17.50
CA VAL A 394 7.85 -9.01 -16.39
C VAL A 394 7.37 -7.84 -15.54
N PHE A 395 8.24 -6.86 -15.24
CA PHE A 395 7.84 -5.65 -14.52
C PHE A 395 6.82 -4.82 -15.29
N TYR A 396 6.96 -4.69 -16.62
CA TYR A 396 5.97 -3.99 -17.44
C TYR A 396 4.60 -4.67 -17.40
N TYR A 397 4.56 -6.00 -17.50
CA TYR A 397 3.32 -6.74 -17.42
C TYR A 397 2.62 -6.55 -16.06
N ALA A 398 3.38 -6.60 -14.98
CA ALA A 398 2.83 -6.40 -13.65
C ALA A 398 2.34 -4.98 -13.37
N ASP A 399 2.98 -3.96 -13.95
CA ASP A 399 2.46 -2.59 -13.89
C ASP A 399 1.12 -2.49 -14.65
N ILE A 400 0.97 -3.17 -15.79
CA ILE A 400 -0.30 -3.19 -16.54
C ILE A 400 -1.42 -3.83 -15.69
N ILE A 401 -1.16 -4.99 -15.08
CA ILE A 401 -2.13 -5.67 -14.21
C ILE A 401 -2.45 -4.85 -12.97
N GLY A 402 -1.41 -4.37 -12.32
CA GLY A 402 -1.51 -3.57 -11.10
C GLY A 402 -2.02 -2.15 -11.36
N THR A 403 -2.39 -1.76 -12.57
CA THR A 403 -2.95 -0.43 -12.85
C THR A 403 -4.42 -0.52 -13.28
N LEU A 404 -5.07 0.64 -13.47
CA LEU A 404 -6.44 0.69 -13.96
C LEU A 404 -6.59 0.04 -15.34
N VAL A 405 -5.50 -0.10 -16.10
CA VAL A 405 -5.49 -0.82 -17.38
C VAL A 405 -5.94 -2.26 -17.19
N GLY A 406 -5.43 -2.98 -16.19
CA GLY A 406 -5.87 -4.34 -15.85
C GLY A 406 -7.35 -4.43 -15.52
N ILE A 407 -7.88 -3.48 -14.74
CA ILE A 407 -9.31 -3.41 -14.40
C ILE A 407 -10.17 -3.11 -15.64
N ILE A 408 -9.71 -2.22 -16.54
CA ILE A 408 -10.42 -1.93 -17.79
C ILE A 408 -10.45 -3.17 -18.68
N ILE A 409 -9.33 -3.91 -18.77
CA ILE A 409 -9.25 -5.17 -19.51
C ILE A 409 -10.24 -6.19 -18.93
N LEU A 410 -10.29 -6.34 -17.60
CA LEU A 410 -11.26 -7.21 -16.94
C LEU A 410 -12.70 -6.85 -17.31
N VAL A 411 -13.08 -5.57 -17.18
CA VAL A 411 -14.43 -5.10 -17.51
C VAL A 411 -14.74 -5.36 -18.98
N ALA A 412 -13.79 -5.09 -19.89
CA ALA A 412 -13.96 -5.35 -21.31
C ALA A 412 -14.17 -6.85 -21.60
N VAL A 413 -13.45 -7.74 -20.92
CA VAL A 413 -13.62 -9.19 -21.06
C VAL A 413 -14.97 -9.65 -20.52
N ILE A 414 -15.41 -9.16 -19.36
CA ILE A 414 -16.72 -9.48 -18.79
C ILE A 414 -17.83 -9.02 -19.74
N VAL A 415 -17.72 -7.81 -20.30
CA VAL A 415 -18.68 -7.28 -21.29
C VAL A 415 -18.70 -8.14 -22.55
N ALA A 416 -17.52 -8.52 -23.07
CA ALA A 416 -17.42 -9.38 -24.25
C ALA A 416 -18.03 -10.77 -23.99
N TRP A 417 -17.75 -11.38 -22.84
CA TRP A 417 -18.33 -12.65 -22.42
C TRP A 417 -19.87 -12.57 -22.33
N ALA A 418 -20.41 -11.51 -21.71
CA ALA A 418 -21.85 -11.28 -21.65
C ALA A 418 -22.47 -11.09 -23.04
N ALA A 419 -21.79 -10.38 -23.94
CA ALA A 419 -22.24 -10.16 -25.32
C ALA A 419 -22.26 -11.43 -26.18
N VAL A 420 -21.40 -12.42 -25.87
CA VAL A 420 -21.36 -13.73 -26.55
C VAL A 420 -22.45 -14.67 -26.02
N GLY A 421 -23.00 -14.41 -24.83
CA GLY A 421 -24.04 -15.23 -24.18
C GLY A 421 -25.25 -15.60 -25.06
N PRO A 422 -25.87 -14.65 -25.79
CA PRO A 422 -26.98 -14.93 -26.69
C PRO A 422 -26.64 -15.95 -27.80
N VAL A 423 -25.40 -15.94 -28.30
CA VAL A 423 -24.95 -16.87 -29.36
C VAL A 423 -24.88 -18.31 -28.85
N PHE A 424 -24.52 -18.48 -27.57
CA PHE A 424 -24.42 -19.79 -26.92
C PHE A 424 -25.71 -20.19 -26.19
N HIS A 425 -26.77 -19.39 -26.28
CA HIS A 425 -28.01 -19.60 -25.53
C HIS A 425 -27.80 -19.75 -24.01
N PHE A 426 -26.75 -19.13 -23.46
CA PHE A 426 -26.38 -19.24 -22.04
C PHE A 426 -26.25 -20.70 -21.54
N ASN A 427 -25.73 -21.59 -22.40
CA ASN A 427 -25.51 -23.00 -22.07
C ASN A 427 -24.25 -23.20 -21.18
N ASP A 428 -24.01 -24.44 -20.76
CA ASP A 428 -22.90 -24.77 -19.85
C ASP A 428 -21.51 -24.45 -20.46
N ASN A 429 -21.38 -24.50 -21.80
CA ASN A 429 -20.15 -24.10 -22.49
C ASN A 429 -19.90 -22.59 -22.44
N TRP A 430 -20.95 -21.76 -22.38
CA TRP A 430 -20.80 -20.32 -22.21
C TRP A 430 -20.34 -19.95 -20.80
N TRP A 431 -20.88 -20.65 -19.79
CA TRP A 431 -20.47 -20.50 -18.39
C TRP A 431 -18.99 -20.86 -18.23
N LEU A 432 -18.55 -22.02 -18.75
CA LEU A 432 -17.15 -22.48 -18.65
C LEU A 432 -16.13 -21.59 -19.39
N LEU A 433 -16.56 -20.78 -20.36
CA LEU A 433 -15.67 -19.94 -21.17
C LEU A 433 -14.97 -18.85 -20.36
N ILE A 434 -15.70 -18.19 -19.44
CA ILE A 434 -15.09 -17.15 -18.59
C ILE A 434 -14.13 -17.77 -17.57
N GLY A 435 -14.49 -18.93 -17.00
CA GLY A 435 -13.62 -19.68 -16.09
C GLY A 435 -12.31 -20.10 -16.76
N THR A 436 -12.37 -20.54 -18.02
CA THR A 436 -11.19 -20.93 -18.80
C THR A 436 -10.25 -19.75 -19.06
N TYR A 437 -10.78 -18.59 -19.44
CA TYR A 437 -9.97 -17.37 -19.62
C TYR A 437 -9.33 -16.94 -18.30
N ALA A 438 -10.14 -16.80 -17.26
CA ALA A 438 -9.69 -16.29 -15.97
C ALA A 438 -8.69 -17.23 -15.30
N GLY A 439 -8.90 -18.55 -15.36
CA GLY A 439 -7.94 -19.53 -14.84
C GLY A 439 -6.58 -19.49 -15.55
N LEU A 440 -6.56 -19.37 -16.88
CA LEU A 440 -5.30 -19.26 -17.63
C LEU A 440 -4.55 -17.96 -17.32
N VAL A 441 -5.27 -16.84 -17.19
CA VAL A 441 -4.64 -15.56 -16.82
C VAL A 441 -4.17 -15.59 -15.36
N GLY A 442 -5.00 -16.03 -14.42
CA GLY A 442 -4.66 -16.14 -12.99
C GLY A 442 -3.46 -17.05 -12.73
N LEU A 443 -3.34 -18.16 -13.48
CA LEU A 443 -2.13 -18.99 -13.47
C LEU A 443 -0.88 -18.19 -13.82
N PHE A 444 -0.90 -17.47 -14.96
CA PHE A 444 0.25 -16.70 -15.40
C PHE A 444 0.56 -15.55 -14.43
N ASP A 445 -0.47 -14.88 -13.94
CA ASP A 445 -0.38 -13.78 -12.98
C ASP A 445 0.22 -14.26 -11.65
N SER A 446 -0.10 -15.48 -11.20
CA SER A 446 0.50 -16.09 -10.01
C SER A 446 2.01 -16.29 -10.13
N PHE A 447 2.51 -16.74 -11.28
CA PHE A 447 3.96 -16.86 -11.50
C PHE A 447 4.64 -15.49 -11.44
N ILE A 448 4.00 -14.47 -12.02
CA ILE A 448 4.55 -13.12 -12.09
C ILE A 448 4.54 -12.45 -10.73
N LEU A 449 3.42 -12.54 -10.01
CA LEU A 449 3.29 -12.05 -8.64
C LEU A 449 4.36 -12.68 -7.75
N ARG A 450 4.61 -14.00 -7.90
CA ARG A 450 5.64 -14.68 -7.12
C ARG A 450 7.06 -14.22 -7.46
N ASN A 451 7.36 -14.03 -8.73
CA ASN A 451 8.66 -13.51 -9.17
C ASN A 451 8.89 -12.09 -8.65
N ILE A 452 7.89 -11.22 -8.76
CA ILE A 452 8.00 -9.82 -8.31
C ILE A 452 8.13 -9.74 -6.80
N GLN A 453 7.39 -10.53 -6.03
CA GLN A 453 7.58 -10.57 -4.58
C GLN A 453 9.00 -11.00 -4.20
N GLY A 454 9.58 -11.97 -4.90
CA GLY A 454 10.98 -12.36 -4.71
C GLY A 454 11.96 -11.22 -4.97
N LYS A 455 11.76 -10.47 -6.06
CA LYS A 455 12.60 -9.31 -6.42
C LYS A 455 12.44 -8.13 -5.47
N VAL A 456 11.21 -7.81 -5.08
CA VAL A 456 10.92 -6.77 -4.08
C VAL A 456 11.63 -7.10 -2.77
N LYS A 457 11.55 -8.35 -2.30
CA LYS A 457 12.24 -8.80 -1.08
C LYS A 457 13.76 -8.64 -1.21
N GLU A 458 14.36 -9.08 -2.32
CA GLU A 458 15.79 -8.94 -2.59
C GLU A 458 16.24 -7.47 -2.51
N TYR A 459 15.49 -6.56 -3.14
CA TYR A 459 15.81 -5.13 -3.14
C TYR A 459 15.66 -4.51 -1.75
N THR A 460 14.57 -4.79 -1.04
CA THR A 460 14.34 -4.24 0.31
C THR A 460 15.44 -4.68 1.27
N VAL A 461 15.79 -5.97 1.28
CA VAL A 461 16.89 -6.49 2.10
C VAL A 461 18.22 -5.80 1.75
N GLY A 462 18.52 -5.62 0.47
CA GLY A 462 19.73 -4.90 0.03
C GLY A 462 19.76 -3.44 0.52
N GLN A 463 18.62 -2.75 0.53
CA GLN A 463 18.54 -1.38 1.03
C GLN A 463 18.73 -1.30 2.56
N VAL A 464 18.12 -2.22 3.31
CA VAL A 464 18.25 -2.30 4.77
C VAL A 464 19.70 -2.61 5.17
N GLN A 465 20.35 -3.58 4.51
CA GLN A 465 21.76 -3.90 4.74
C GLN A 465 22.69 -2.73 4.41
N SER A 466 22.37 -1.97 3.34
CA SER A 466 23.09 -0.75 3.00
C SER A 466 22.97 0.32 4.09
N LEU A 467 21.77 0.49 4.66
CA LEU A 467 21.54 1.39 5.79
C LEU A 467 22.30 0.93 7.04
N GLU A 468 22.24 -0.37 7.37
CA GLU A 468 22.98 -0.97 8.49
C GLU A 468 24.48 -0.70 8.38
N LYS A 469 25.10 -0.97 7.23
CA LYS A 469 26.53 -0.72 7.01
C LYS A 469 26.92 0.76 7.23
N ARG A 470 26.06 1.69 6.78
CA ARG A 470 26.25 3.13 6.97
C ARG A 470 26.09 3.54 8.44
N ASP A 471 25.12 2.94 9.14
CA ASP A 471 24.93 3.14 10.58
C ASP A 471 26.16 2.64 11.35
N MET A 472 26.65 1.42 11.08
CA MET A 472 27.83 0.88 11.76
C MET A 472 29.06 1.76 11.59
N THR A 473 29.22 2.37 10.40
CA THR A 473 30.27 3.36 10.15
C THR A 473 30.11 4.62 11.01
N LEU A 474 28.87 5.07 11.23
CA LEU A 474 28.56 6.19 12.10
C LEU A 474 28.94 5.87 13.55
N PHE A 475 28.49 4.72 14.08
CA PHE A 475 28.81 4.27 15.44
C PHE A 475 30.32 4.12 15.68
N ALA A 476 31.05 3.57 14.70
CA ALA A 476 32.50 3.45 14.76
C ALA A 476 33.19 4.82 14.82
N ARG A 477 32.74 5.80 14.03
CA ARG A 477 33.29 7.17 14.03
C ARG A 477 33.03 7.91 15.34
N THR A 478 31.87 7.67 15.95
CA THR A 478 31.46 8.31 17.20
C THR A 478 31.92 7.57 18.46
N GLN A 479 32.62 6.43 18.32
CA GLN A 479 33.05 5.58 19.45
C GLN A 479 31.88 5.17 20.37
N MET A 480 30.70 4.98 19.79
CA MET A 480 29.50 4.56 20.53
C MET A 480 29.38 3.03 20.51
N ALA A 481 28.88 2.44 21.59
CA ALA A 481 28.54 1.03 21.60
C ALA A 481 27.35 0.76 20.67
N VAL A 482 27.51 -0.22 19.78
CA VAL A 482 26.44 -0.69 18.91
C VAL A 482 25.46 -1.51 19.76
N PRO A 483 24.14 -1.25 19.70
CA PRO A 483 23.15 -2.11 20.34
C PRO A 483 23.29 -3.57 19.91
N PRO A 484 22.93 -4.54 20.77
CA PRO A 484 22.88 -5.94 20.37
C PRO A 484 21.94 -6.09 19.16
N LYS A 485 22.35 -6.93 18.22
CA LYS A 485 21.55 -7.26 17.04
C LYS A 485 20.64 -8.43 17.40
N ASP A 486 19.35 -8.23 17.20
CA ASP A 486 18.40 -9.33 17.21
C ASP A 486 18.51 -10.04 15.85
N ASP A 487 18.62 -11.37 15.87
CA ASP A 487 18.65 -12.21 14.67
C ASP A 487 17.42 -13.12 14.65
N LEU A 488 16.90 -13.40 13.46
CA LEU A 488 15.83 -14.37 13.27
C LEU A 488 16.32 -15.79 13.59
N ASP A 489 15.53 -16.55 14.34
CA ASP A 489 15.77 -17.97 14.52
C ASP A 489 15.42 -18.73 13.23
N THR A 490 16.44 -18.97 12.41
CA THR A 490 16.31 -19.74 11.16
C THR A 490 16.59 -21.24 11.33
N SER A 491 16.72 -21.74 12.57
CA SER A 491 17.20 -23.10 12.83
C SER A 491 16.20 -24.19 12.43
N SER A 492 14.92 -23.87 12.30
CA SER A 492 13.89 -24.85 11.98
C SER A 492 14.00 -25.39 10.55
N VAL A 493 13.88 -26.71 10.41
CA VAL A 493 13.89 -27.40 9.10
C VAL A 493 12.75 -26.89 8.20
N THR A 494 11.58 -26.65 8.79
CA THR A 494 10.41 -26.06 8.12
C THR A 494 10.75 -24.72 7.45
N HIS A 495 11.43 -23.83 8.17
CA HIS A 495 11.80 -22.52 7.63
C HIS A 495 12.84 -22.63 6.50
N ARG A 496 13.80 -23.54 6.61
CA ARG A 496 14.78 -23.79 5.53
C ARG A 496 14.11 -24.29 4.25
N ILE A 497 13.14 -25.20 4.38
CA ILE A 497 12.36 -25.72 3.24
C ILE A 497 11.52 -24.59 2.64
N SER A 498 10.88 -23.76 3.47
CA SER A 498 10.12 -22.58 3.02
C SER A 498 10.99 -21.63 2.18
N ILE A 499 12.17 -21.26 2.67
CA ILE A 499 13.08 -20.37 1.94
C ILE A 499 13.51 -20.99 0.61
N ALA A 500 13.90 -22.27 0.61
CA ALA A 500 14.32 -22.97 -0.59
C ALA A 500 13.20 -23.02 -1.64
N MET A 501 11.99 -23.43 -1.22
CA MET A 501 10.80 -23.42 -2.07
C MET A 501 10.53 -22.00 -2.60
N GLY A 502 10.64 -21.01 -1.72
CA GLY A 502 10.36 -19.64 -2.06
C GLY A 502 11.30 -19.06 -3.12
N ASN A 503 12.59 -19.41 -3.06
CA ASN A 503 13.61 -19.01 -4.04
C ASN A 503 13.43 -19.72 -5.39
N VAL A 504 13.03 -21.00 -5.37
CA VAL A 504 12.73 -21.73 -6.61
C VAL A 504 11.50 -21.13 -7.29
N CYS A 505 10.41 -20.95 -6.55
CA CYS A 505 9.14 -20.44 -7.06
C CYS A 505 9.20 -18.99 -7.56
N SER A 506 10.09 -18.14 -7.04
CA SER A 506 10.25 -16.76 -7.49
C SER A 506 11.23 -16.59 -8.66
N HIS A 507 11.89 -17.67 -9.09
CA HIS A 507 12.89 -17.59 -10.15
C HIS A 507 12.28 -17.23 -11.51
N LEU A 508 12.99 -16.46 -12.33
CA LEU A 508 12.50 -16.01 -13.66
C LEU A 508 12.15 -17.18 -14.60
N LEU A 509 12.86 -18.30 -14.48
CA LEU A 509 12.55 -19.52 -15.24
C LEU A 509 11.16 -20.09 -14.92
N MET A 510 10.64 -19.87 -13.70
CA MET A 510 9.28 -20.29 -13.35
C MET A 510 8.24 -19.48 -14.10
N VAL A 511 8.48 -18.18 -14.34
CA VAL A 511 7.59 -17.35 -15.17
C VAL A 511 7.56 -17.86 -16.62
N VAL A 512 8.72 -18.23 -17.16
CA VAL A 512 8.80 -18.84 -18.50
C VAL A 512 8.08 -20.19 -18.53
N ALA A 513 8.26 -21.02 -17.51
CA ALA A 513 7.55 -22.29 -17.39
C ALA A 513 6.03 -22.08 -17.30
N GLY A 514 5.56 -21.08 -16.55
CA GLY A 514 4.16 -20.70 -16.46
C GLY A 514 3.57 -20.25 -17.81
N PHE A 515 4.33 -19.46 -18.57
CA PHE A 515 3.95 -19.07 -19.92
C PHE A 515 3.82 -20.27 -20.87
N LEU A 516 4.82 -21.17 -20.86
CA LEU A 516 4.80 -22.40 -21.66
C LEU A 516 3.65 -23.34 -21.25
N LEU A 517 3.36 -23.44 -19.95
CA LEU A 517 2.25 -24.22 -19.43
C LEU A 517 0.90 -23.66 -19.88
N THR A 518 0.74 -22.33 -19.83
CA THR A 518 -0.47 -21.65 -20.30
C THR A 518 -0.70 -21.92 -21.79
N ILE A 519 0.34 -21.81 -22.62
CA ILE A 519 0.29 -22.17 -24.05
C ILE A 519 -0.05 -23.66 -24.22
N GLY A 520 0.56 -24.54 -23.43
CA GLY A 520 0.30 -25.97 -23.46
C GLY A 520 -1.17 -26.32 -23.18
N CYS A 521 -1.78 -25.68 -22.17
CA CYS A 521 -3.20 -25.80 -21.88
C CYS A 521 -4.07 -25.34 -23.05
N VAL A 522 -3.78 -24.17 -23.65
CA VAL A 522 -4.52 -23.66 -24.82
C VAL A 522 -4.41 -24.60 -26.03
N ILE A 523 -3.22 -25.15 -26.30
CA ILE A 523 -3.00 -26.12 -27.38
C ILE A 523 -3.80 -27.40 -27.09
N GLY A 524 -3.77 -27.91 -25.86
CA GLY A 524 -4.53 -29.09 -25.43
C GLY A 524 -6.04 -28.89 -25.62
N SER A 525 -6.58 -27.76 -25.14
CA SER A 525 -8.00 -27.41 -25.32
C SER A 525 -8.37 -27.27 -26.80
N SER A 526 -7.50 -26.66 -27.60
CA SER A 526 -7.71 -26.48 -29.05
C SER A 526 -7.72 -27.82 -29.80
N ALA A 527 -6.80 -28.75 -29.46
CA ALA A 527 -6.79 -30.09 -30.02
C ALA A 527 -8.07 -30.87 -29.71
N MET A 528 -8.66 -30.63 -28.54
CA MET A 528 -9.95 -31.18 -28.11
C MET A 528 -11.17 -30.37 -28.60
N ARG A 529 -10.95 -29.41 -29.52
CA ARG A 529 -11.99 -28.55 -30.12
C ARG A 529 -12.81 -27.80 -29.07
N TRP A 530 -12.20 -27.44 -27.94
CA TRP A 530 -12.86 -26.73 -26.85
C TRP A 530 -14.12 -27.44 -26.31
N SER A 531 -14.12 -28.79 -26.34
CA SER A 531 -15.12 -29.59 -25.65
C SER A 531 -15.12 -29.31 -24.13
N THR A 532 -16.14 -29.76 -23.41
CA THR A 532 -16.22 -29.61 -21.94
C THR A 532 -14.94 -30.08 -21.26
N THR A 533 -14.44 -31.28 -21.60
CA THR A 533 -13.17 -31.79 -21.08
C THR A 533 -11.97 -30.94 -21.53
N GLY A 534 -11.97 -30.43 -22.77
CA GLY A 534 -10.95 -29.52 -23.26
C GLY A 534 -10.90 -28.20 -22.47
N GLN A 535 -12.04 -27.63 -22.11
CA GLN A 535 -12.13 -26.42 -21.28
C GLN A 535 -11.67 -26.70 -19.83
N LEU A 536 -12.05 -27.86 -19.26
CA LEU A 536 -11.63 -28.27 -17.91
C LEU A 536 -10.11 -28.45 -17.79
N ILE A 537 -9.41 -28.89 -18.85
CA ILE A 537 -7.93 -28.94 -18.89
C ILE A 537 -7.29 -27.55 -18.77
N SER A 538 -7.99 -26.50 -19.21
CA SER A 538 -7.53 -25.11 -19.10
C SER A 538 -8.13 -24.40 -17.89
N ASN A 539 -8.80 -25.10 -16.98
CA ASN A 539 -9.35 -24.54 -15.75
C ASN A 539 -8.77 -25.22 -14.50
N ILE A 540 -8.81 -26.57 -14.45
CA ILE A 540 -8.44 -27.34 -13.24
C ILE A 540 -6.92 -27.28 -12.96
N PRO A 541 -6.01 -27.62 -13.88
CA PRO A 541 -4.58 -27.51 -13.62
C PRO A 541 -4.14 -26.07 -13.27
N PRO A 542 -4.59 -25.02 -13.99
CA PRO A 542 -4.39 -23.64 -13.59
C PRO A 542 -4.81 -23.35 -12.15
N SER A 543 -6.06 -23.64 -11.79
CA SER A 543 -6.60 -23.42 -10.44
C SER A 543 -5.79 -24.13 -9.35
N ILE A 544 -5.39 -25.39 -9.57
CA ILE A 544 -4.56 -26.15 -8.62
C ILE A 544 -3.20 -25.46 -8.39
N ILE A 545 -2.52 -25.08 -9.48
CA ILE A 545 -1.19 -24.47 -9.41
C ILE A 545 -1.26 -23.07 -8.78
N GLU A 546 -2.27 -22.30 -9.16
CA GLU A 546 -2.55 -20.97 -8.62
C GLU A 546 -2.82 -21.04 -7.11
N THR A 547 -3.65 -21.99 -6.66
CA THR A 547 -3.89 -22.26 -5.22
C THR A 547 -2.60 -22.56 -4.46
N PHE A 548 -1.76 -23.40 -5.05
CA PHE A 548 -0.46 -23.71 -4.47
C PHE A 548 0.44 -22.48 -4.34
N PHE A 549 0.50 -21.63 -5.37
CA PHE A 549 1.24 -20.37 -5.30
C PHE A 549 0.69 -19.44 -4.22
N MET A 550 -0.63 -19.30 -4.11
CA MET A 550 -1.25 -18.47 -3.06
C MET A 550 -0.92 -18.96 -1.65
N LEU A 551 -0.91 -20.28 -1.42
CA LEU A 551 -0.48 -20.85 -0.14
C LEU A 551 1.00 -20.55 0.15
N ILE A 552 1.89 -20.67 -0.84
CA ILE A 552 3.30 -20.31 -0.70
C ILE A 552 3.51 -18.79 -0.51
N LEU A 553 2.63 -17.96 -1.09
CA LEU A 553 2.66 -16.51 -0.90
C LEU A 553 2.39 -16.15 0.57
N ILE A 554 1.47 -16.84 1.25
CA ILE A 554 1.26 -16.68 2.71
C ILE A 554 2.54 -16.98 3.47
N THR A 555 3.18 -18.13 3.20
CA THR A 555 4.45 -18.48 3.86
C THR A 555 5.53 -17.43 3.60
N GLY A 556 5.66 -16.98 2.35
CA GLY A 556 6.60 -15.93 1.96
C GLY A 556 6.35 -14.60 2.66
N GLN A 557 5.09 -14.26 2.93
CA GLN A 557 4.71 -13.06 3.66
C GLN A 557 5.04 -13.17 5.14
N ASN A 558 4.75 -14.31 5.77
CA ASN A 558 5.11 -14.54 7.18
C ASN A 558 6.63 -14.41 7.40
N ASP A 559 7.43 -15.01 6.50
CA ASP A 559 8.89 -14.94 6.57
C ASP A 559 9.40 -13.50 6.32
N ALA A 560 8.76 -12.75 5.42
CA ALA A 560 9.10 -11.35 5.15
C ALA A 560 8.74 -10.42 6.32
N ASP A 561 7.55 -10.58 6.92
CA ASP A 561 7.11 -9.82 8.09
C ASP A 561 7.97 -10.10 9.33
N ALA A 562 8.32 -11.37 9.58
CA ALA A 562 9.23 -11.73 10.67
C ALA A 562 10.60 -11.03 10.51
N GLY A 563 11.16 -11.03 9.29
CA GLY A 563 12.40 -10.30 8.98
C GLY A 563 12.26 -8.79 9.14
N ALA A 564 11.19 -8.21 8.60
CA ALA A 564 10.93 -6.78 8.71
C ALA A 564 10.82 -6.32 10.18
N ARG A 565 10.14 -7.09 11.05
CA ARG A 565 10.04 -6.78 12.48
C ARG A 565 11.41 -6.70 13.16
N VAL A 566 12.28 -7.68 12.89
CA VAL A 566 13.64 -7.71 13.43
C VAL A 566 14.47 -6.54 12.89
N ASP A 567 14.41 -6.30 11.58
CA ASP A 567 15.13 -5.19 10.94
C ASP A 567 14.69 -3.83 11.48
N MET A 568 13.38 -3.59 11.63
CA MET A 568 12.83 -2.35 12.18
C MET A 568 13.19 -2.17 13.66
N THR A 569 13.16 -3.24 14.45
CA THR A 569 13.57 -3.21 15.87
C THR A 569 15.05 -2.85 15.99
N ASN A 570 15.91 -3.47 15.16
CA ASN A 570 17.33 -3.16 15.09
C ASN A 570 17.59 -1.70 14.65
N ILE A 571 16.83 -1.17 13.67
CA ILE A 571 16.91 0.25 13.27
C ILE A 571 16.50 1.14 14.45
N TYR A 572 15.36 0.85 15.09
CA TYR A 572 14.83 1.61 16.20
C TYR A 572 15.81 1.69 17.37
N HIS A 573 16.38 0.55 17.80
CA HIS A 573 17.39 0.51 18.86
C HIS A 573 18.63 1.34 18.53
N ARG A 574 19.11 1.29 17.27
CA ARG A 574 20.23 2.13 16.83
C ARG A 574 19.90 3.61 16.93
N ARG A 575 18.73 4.03 16.43
CA ARG A 575 18.28 5.43 16.53
C ARG A 575 18.11 5.89 17.97
N GLN A 576 17.62 5.00 18.84
CA GLN A 576 17.41 5.32 20.25
C GLN A 576 18.74 5.53 20.97
N ARG A 577 19.74 4.68 20.68
CA ARG A 577 21.10 4.84 21.21
C ARG A 577 21.72 6.18 20.77
N LEU A 578 21.54 6.57 19.51
CA LEU A 578 22.02 7.87 19.02
C LEU A 578 21.33 9.03 19.76
N LEU A 579 20.01 8.94 20.00
CA LEU A 579 19.28 9.97 20.73
C LEU A 579 19.76 10.12 22.16
N TRP A 580 20.00 9.00 22.87
CA TRP A 580 20.54 9.03 24.22
C TRP A 580 21.92 9.70 24.27
N PHE A 581 22.81 9.33 23.34
CA PHE A 581 24.12 9.97 23.23
C PHE A 581 24.02 11.49 23.04
N VAL A 582 23.12 11.96 22.19
CA VAL A 582 22.95 13.40 21.93
C VAL A 582 22.37 14.13 23.14
N LYS A 583 21.39 13.54 23.84
CA LYS A 583 20.81 14.12 25.06
C LYS A 583 21.86 14.22 26.18
N ASP A 584 22.61 13.14 26.42
CA ASP A 584 23.65 13.11 27.44
C ASP A 584 24.81 14.08 27.07
N ALA A 585 25.13 14.23 25.78
CA ALA A 585 26.08 15.24 25.31
C ALA A 585 25.64 16.68 25.59
N ARG A 586 24.34 16.97 25.41
CA ARG A 586 23.75 18.29 25.69
C ARG A 586 23.88 18.64 27.18
N GLU A 587 23.55 17.70 28.04
CA GLU A 587 23.65 17.87 29.50
C GLU A 587 25.10 18.09 29.96
N TYR A 588 26.03 17.33 29.39
CA TYR A 588 27.45 17.49 29.67
C TYR A 588 27.97 18.88 29.26
N LEU A 589 27.61 19.36 28.06
CA LEU A 589 28.01 20.68 27.57
C LEU A 589 27.40 21.81 28.43
N GLY A 590 26.12 21.70 28.81
CA GLY A 590 25.47 22.70 29.66
C GLY A 590 26.09 22.79 31.06
N THR A 591 26.50 21.65 31.64
CA THR A 591 27.18 21.61 32.93
C THR A 591 28.57 22.26 32.84
N ARG A 592 29.30 22.00 31.75
CA ARG A 592 30.63 22.57 31.51
C ARG A 592 30.58 24.09 31.32
N GLU A 593 29.63 24.60 30.53
CA GLU A 593 29.43 26.04 30.34
C GLU A 593 29.07 26.75 31.65
N SER A 594 28.23 26.13 32.48
CA SER A 594 27.87 26.66 33.80
C SER A 594 29.07 26.72 34.75
N ALA A 595 29.93 25.69 34.75
CA ALA A 595 31.16 25.65 35.54
C ALA A 595 32.19 26.70 35.08
N ASP A 596 32.31 26.91 33.78
CA ASP A 596 33.21 27.92 33.21
C ASP A 596 32.72 29.36 33.49
N LEU A 597 31.41 29.59 33.52
CA LEU A 597 30.81 30.86 33.93
C LEU A 597 31.00 31.14 35.43
N ALA A 598 30.83 30.13 36.29
CA ALA A 598 31.08 30.26 37.73
C ALA A 598 32.54 30.65 38.02
N ARG A 599 33.51 30.01 37.35
CA ARG A 599 34.94 30.38 37.46
C ARG A 599 35.27 31.78 36.96
N LYS A 600 34.52 32.30 35.98
CA LYS A 600 34.70 33.66 35.46
C LYS A 600 34.04 34.73 36.34
N GLY A 601 33.08 34.37 37.19
CA GLY A 601 32.44 35.30 38.13
C GLY A 601 33.14 35.42 39.49
N GLU A 602 34.06 34.50 39.81
CA GLU A 602 34.88 34.53 41.03
C GLU A 602 36.23 35.26 40.86
N ASN A 603 36.61 35.62 39.63
CA ASN A 603 37.71 36.51 39.29
C ASN A 603 37.18 37.89 38.91
#